data_AF-A0A0F9QKA9-F1
#
_entry.id   AF-A0A0F9QKA9-F1
#
_cell.length_a   1.000
_cell.length_b   1.000
_cell.length_c   1.000
_cell.angle_alpha   90.00
_cell.angle_beta   90.00
_cell.angle_gamma   90.00
#
_symmetry.space_group_name_H-M   'P 1'
#
loop_
_entity.id
_entity.type
_entity.pdbx_description
1 polymer ?
#
loop_
_entity_poly.entity_id
_entity_poly.type
_entity_poly.pdbx_seq_one_letter_code
_entity_poly.pdbx_strand_id
1 'polypeptide(L)' 'MSEQMAYIAKKECGCIVLAVMDIPAHAKDTAKEIAKAIRQGYAVERVTGDYVRANWDCAEHTKKSEVKL' A
#
# COMPACT_ATOMS: atom_id res chain seq x y z
N MET A 1 16.04 -14.99 4.73
CA MET A 1 14.73 -14.86 4.05
C MET A 1 14.79 -13.58 3.27
N SER A 2 14.67 -13.60 1.94
CA SER A 2 14.69 -12.36 1.15
C SER A 2 13.48 -11.51 1.55
N GLU A 3 13.72 -10.29 2.04
CA GLU A 3 12.65 -9.37 2.38
C GLU A 3 11.85 -9.07 1.12
N GLN A 4 10.59 -9.50 1.10
CA GLN A 4 9.74 -9.32 -0.06
C GLN A 4 9.34 -7.85 -0.14
N MET A 5 9.83 -7.13 -1.14
CA MET A 5 9.52 -5.71 -1.29
C MET A 5 8.12 -5.49 -1.88
N ALA A 6 7.53 -4.34 -1.59
CA ALA A 6 6.26 -3.90 -2.10
C ALA A 6 6.30 -2.40 -2.40
N TYR A 7 5.48 -1.96 -3.36
CA TYR A 7 5.16 -0.57 -3.57
C TYR A 7 3.80 -0.28 -2.96
N ILE A 8 3.69 0.80 -2.21
CA ILE A 8 2.44 1.27 -1.64
C ILE A 8 2.05 2.61 -2.25
N ALA A 9 0.75 2.84 -2.41
CA ALA A 9 0.22 4.17 -2.67
C ALA A 9 -0.51 4.70 -1.44
N LYS A 10 -0.20 5.94 -1.06
CA LYS A 10 -0.77 6.65 0.07
C LYS A 10 -1.62 7.83 -0.40
N LYS A 11 -2.75 8.03 0.29
CA LYS A 11 -3.50 9.29 0.26
C LYS A 11 -2.74 10.37 1.05
N GLU A 12 -3.13 11.64 0.86
CA GLU A 12 -2.62 12.76 1.67
C GLU A 12 -2.84 12.55 3.19
N CYS A 13 -3.88 11.80 3.58
CA CYS A 13 -4.12 11.43 4.98
C CYS A 13 -3.16 10.36 5.53
N GLY A 14 -2.21 9.87 4.74
CA GLY A 14 -1.23 8.85 5.14
C GLY A 14 -1.72 7.40 5.00
N CYS A 15 -3.02 7.18 4.76
CA CYS A 15 -3.58 5.83 4.58
C CYS A 15 -3.05 5.14 3.32
N ILE A 16 -2.74 3.86 3.47
CA ILE A 16 -2.39 3.00 2.34
C ILE A 16 -3.68 2.63 1.60
N VAL A 17 -3.73 2.94 0.30
CA VAL A 17 -4.89 2.66 -0.56
C VAL A 17 -4.60 1.58 -1.61
N LEU A 18 -3.32 1.28 -1.82
CA LEU A 18 -2.85 0.26 -2.74
C LEU A 18 -1.55 -0.30 -2.19
N ALA A 19 -1.36 -1.62 -2.26
CA ALA A 19 -0.06 -2.25 -2.16
C ALA A 19 0.10 -3.24 -3.31
N VAL A 20 1.27 -3.21 -3.95
CA VAL A 20 1.64 -4.12 -5.04
C VAL A 20 2.98 -4.75 -4.72
N MET A 21 3.04 -6.08 -4.72
CA MET A 21 4.28 -6.79 -4.47
C MET A 21 5.29 -6.57 -5.60
N ASP A 22 6.54 -6.37 -5.25
CA ASP A 22 7.64 -6.19 -6.19
C ASP A 22 8.18 -7.55 -6.63
N ILE A 23 7.44 -8.20 -7.53
CA ILE A 23 7.78 -9.50 -8.09
C ILE A 23 8.28 -9.28 -9.53
N PRO A 24 9.55 -9.58 -9.86
CA PRO A 24 10.12 -9.31 -11.18
C PRO A 24 9.32 -9.89 -12.35
N ALA A 25 8.72 -11.07 -12.18
CA ALA A 25 7.87 -11.71 -13.18
C ALA A 25 6.61 -10.90 -13.55
N HIS A 26 6.18 -9.97 -12.68
CA HIS A 26 5.00 -9.13 -12.86
C HIS A 26 5.33 -7.64 -13.00
N ALA A 27 6.59 -7.30 -13.33
CA ALA A 27 7.07 -5.91 -13.37
C ALA A 27 6.20 -4.99 -14.25
N LYS A 28 5.66 -5.50 -15.37
CA LYS A 28 4.78 -4.73 -16.26
C LYS A 28 3.46 -4.35 -15.59
N ASP A 29 2.84 -5.30 -14.89
CA ASP A 29 1.57 -5.08 -14.20
C ASP A 29 1.77 -4.18 -12.98
N THR A 30 2.85 -4.39 -12.22
CA THR A 30 3.24 -3.52 -11.11
C THR A 30 3.46 -2.08 -11.59
N ALA A 31 4.24 -1.88 -12.66
CA ALA A 31 4.46 -0.54 -13.22
C ALA A 31 3.15 0.12 -13.68
N LYS A 32 2.21 -0.65 -14.25
CA LYS A 32 0.92 -0.14 -14.69
C LYS A 32 0.07 0.36 -13.52
N GLU A 33 -0.03 -0.41 -12.43
CA GLU A 33 -0.79 -0.01 -11.24
C GLU A 33 -0.15 1.18 -10.52
N ILE A 34 1.18 1.22 -10.42
CA ILE A 34 1.89 2.36 -9.83
C ILE A 34 1.71 3.63 -10.69
N ALA A 35 1.81 3.52 -12.01
CA ALA A 35 1.55 4.65 -12.89
C ALA A 35 0.10 5.14 -12.79
N LYS A 36 -0.86 4.24 -12.57
CA LYS A 36 -2.26 4.61 -12.31
C LYS A 36 -2.41 5.37 -11.00
N ALA A 37 -1.78 4.90 -9.91
CA ALA A 37 -1.81 5.56 -8.61
C ALA A 37 -1.22 6.99 -8.67
N ILE A 38 -0.10 7.17 -9.37
CA ILE A 38 0.52 8.49 -9.56
C ILE A 38 -0.41 9.42 -10.34
N ARG A 39 -1.05 8.95 -11.42
CA ARG A 39 -2.02 9.75 -12.19
C ARG A 39 -3.25 10.15 -11.38
N GLN A 40 -3.59 9.37 -10.35
CA GLN A 40 -4.66 9.69 -9.41
C GLN A 40 -4.23 10.63 -8.29
N GLY A 41 -2.96 11.05 -8.27
CA GLY A 41 -2.42 11.99 -7.27
C GLY A 41 -1.98 11.33 -5.97
N TYR A 42 -1.83 10.00 -5.92
CA TYR A 42 -1.33 9.33 -4.72
C TYR A 42 0.19 9.38 -4.62
N ALA A 43 0.69 9.49 -3.39
CA ALA A 43 2.13 9.37 -3.11
C ALA A 43 2.52 7.89 -3.13
N VAL A 44 3.61 7.53 -3.80
CA VAL A 44 4.07 6.14 -3.91
C VAL A 44 5.40 5.96 -3.19
N GLU A 45 5.50 4.90 -2.38
CA GLU A 45 6.70 4.53 -1.63
C GLU A 45 7.03 3.05 -1.84
N ARG A 46 8.31 2.69 -1.77
CA ARG A 46 8.76 1.30 -1.77
C ARG A 46 9.13 0.88 -0.34
N VAL A 47 8.53 -0.19 0.13
CA VAL A 47 8.60 -0.67 1.52
C VAL A 47 8.75 -2.19 1.54
N THR A 48 8.97 -2.77 2.73
CA THR A 48 8.91 -4.22 2.90
C THR A 48 7.47 -4.70 2.99
N GLY A 49 7.21 -5.96 2.62
CA GLY A 49 5.89 -6.58 2.77
C GLY A 49 5.44 -6.65 4.22
N ASP A 50 6.38 -6.75 5.17
CA ASP A 50 6.07 -6.70 6.61
C ASP A 50 5.57 -5.31 7.03
N TYR A 51 6.16 -4.23 6.51
CA TYR A 51 5.66 -2.89 6.73
C TYR A 51 4.22 -2.75 6.24
N VAL A 52 3.90 -3.26 5.05
CA VAL A 52 2.54 -3.24 4.51
C VAL A 52 1.60 -3.98 5.46
N ARG A 53 1.94 -5.20 5.90
CA ARG A 53 1.10 -5.99 6.81
C ARG A 53 0.84 -5.28 8.14
N ALA A 54 1.85 -4.61 8.70
CA ALA A 54 1.75 -3.93 9.98
C ALA A 54 1.01 -2.58 9.91
N ASN A 55 1.03 -1.91 8.74
CA ASN A 55 0.53 -0.55 8.57
C ASN A 55 -0.60 -0.45 7.54
N TRP A 56 -1.25 -1.57 7.20
CA TRP A 56 -2.37 -1.59 6.28
C TRP A 56 -3.61 -0.96 6.94
N ASP A 57 -3.64 0.38 6.91
CA ASP A 57 -4.75 1.19 7.41
C ASP A 57 -5.40 1.95 6.27
N CYS A 58 -6.67 1.66 6.00
CA CYS A 58 -7.54 2.47 5.16
C CYS A 58 -8.62 3.13 6.03
N ALA A 59 -8.51 4.45 6.21
CA ALA A 59 -9.37 5.23 7.11
C ALA A 59 -10.48 6.02 6.38
N GLU A 60 -11.39 5.37 5.68
CA GLU A 60 -12.80 5.63 6.09
C GLU A 60 -13.13 4.86 7.39
N HIS A 61 -12.29 3.88 7.78
CA HIS A 61 -12.63 2.79 8.68
C HIS A 61 -11.92 2.71 10.04
N THR A 62 -11.25 3.75 10.54
CA THR A 62 -10.97 3.83 12.00
C THR A 62 -12.23 4.23 12.81
N LYS A 63 -13.45 4.05 12.26
CA LYS A 63 -14.74 4.27 12.94
C LYS A 63 -15.52 2.96 13.10
N LYS A 64 -14.99 1.93 13.77
CA LYS A 64 -15.81 0.83 14.34
C LYS A 64 -15.07 -0.14 15.28
N SER A 65 -14.13 0.33 16.08
CA SER A 65 -13.63 -0.44 17.23
C SER A 65 -13.89 0.31 18.53
N GLU A 66 -15.16 0.62 18.81
CA GLU A 66 -15.62 0.62 20.21
C GLU A 66 -15.71 -0.84 20.65
N VAL A 67 -14.58 -1.40 21.10
CA VAL A 67 -14.64 -2.58 21.96
C VAL A 67 -15.06 -2.06 23.34
N LYS A 68 -16.36 -2.09 23.62
CA LYS A 68 -16.84 -2.03 25.00
C LYS A 68 -16.52 -3.36 25.67
N LEU A 69 -15.62 -3.31 26.66
CA LEU A 69 -15.42 -4.34 27.68
C LEU A 69 -16.72 -4.59 28.46
#